data_AF-A0A346N0T1-F1
#
_entry.id   AF-A0A346N0T1-F1
#
_cell.length_a   1.000
_cell.length_b   1.000
_cell.length_c   1.000
_cell.angle_alpha   90.00
_cell.angle_beta   90.00
_cell.angle_gamma   90.00
#
_symmetry.space_group_name_H-M   'P 1'
#
loop_
_entity.id
_entity.type
_entity.pdbx_description
1 polymer ?
#
loop_
_entity_poly.entity_id
_entity_poly.type
_entity_poly.pdbx_seq_one_letter_code
_entity_poly.pdbx_strand_id
1 'polypeptide(L)'
;MSLSPHPPLRYFLLMFMAATSLANGLLMVTFTQQWYLCIANPLRAALYSAHFVTDVGTAYLTIGAALLWAALRPARALPLVAMALLFSALHAVHHVGEYLGFGMPTRSVLIEIFGIWGPVAILAWLALDLRRAEAAQP
;
A
#
# COMPACT_ATOMS: atom_id res chain seq x y z
N MET A 1 29.02 -8.59 8.04
CA MET A 1 27.90 -9.54 7.93
C MET A 1 27.37 -9.45 6.51
N SER A 2 27.72 -10.42 5.65
CA SER A 2 27.21 -10.45 4.27
C SER A 2 25.73 -10.82 4.34
N LEU A 3 24.85 -9.88 4.04
CA LEU A 3 23.41 -10.14 4.05
C LEU A 3 23.06 -10.89 2.79
N SER A 4 22.48 -12.07 2.94
CA SER A 4 21.93 -12.81 1.81
C SER A 4 20.91 -11.92 1.09
N PRO A 5 20.98 -11.84 -0.25
CA PRO A 5 19.97 -11.13 -1.02
C PRO A 5 18.58 -11.76 -0.77
N HIS A 6 17.53 -10.98 -1.01
CA HIS A 6 16.17 -11.51 -0.94
C HIS A 6 15.99 -12.69 -1.91
N PRO A 7 15.19 -13.71 -1.54
CA PRO A 7 14.72 -14.71 -2.50
C PRO A 7 14.01 -14.02 -3.69
N PRO A 8 14.03 -14.60 -4.90
CA PRO A 8 13.51 -13.95 -6.11
C PRO A 8 12.06 -13.46 -5.97
N LEU A 9 11.17 -14.28 -5.40
CA LEU A 9 9.77 -13.91 -5.19
C LEU A 9 9.62 -12.71 -4.25
N ARG A 10 10.37 -12.70 -3.14
CA ARG A 10 10.32 -11.59 -2.16
C ARG A 10 10.83 -10.30 -2.78
N TYR A 11 11.95 -10.36 -3.49
CA TYR A 11 12.49 -9.21 -4.20
C TYR A 11 11.49 -8.67 -5.22
N PHE A 12 10.90 -9.55 -6.04
CA PHE A 12 9.88 -9.18 -7.02
C PHE A 12 8.68 -8.50 -6.37
N LEU A 13 8.12 -9.08 -5.31
CA LEU A 13 6.96 -8.50 -4.62
C LEU A 13 7.28 -7.16 -3.97
N LEU A 14 8.45 -7.01 -3.34
CA LEU A 14 8.87 -5.72 -2.79
C LEU A 14 9.02 -4.65 -3.87
N MET A 15 9.65 -4.98 -5.00
CA MET A 15 9.81 -4.05 -6.13
C MET A 15 8.47 -3.71 -6.80
N PHE A 16 7.60 -4.70 -6.99
CA PHE A 16 6.27 -4.50 -7.56
C PHE A 16 5.42 -3.59 -6.67
N MET A 17 5.39 -3.85 -5.37
CA MET A 17 4.65 -3.02 -4.42
C MET A 17 5.25 -1.62 -4.31
N ALA A 18 6.57 -1.50 -4.31
CA ALA A 18 7.24 -0.20 -4.32
C ALA A 18 6.87 0.62 -5.57
N ALA A 19 6.98 0.03 -6.75
CA ALA A 19 6.70 0.70 -8.02
C ALA A 19 5.24 1.14 -8.13
N THR A 20 4.30 0.25 -7.77
CA THR A 20 2.86 0.56 -7.83
C THR A 20 2.46 1.62 -6.80
N SER A 21 2.98 1.56 -5.57
CA SER A 21 2.73 2.59 -4.56
C SER A 21 3.33 3.95 -4.94
N LEU A 22 4.56 3.98 -5.47
CA LEU A 22 5.19 5.22 -5.94
C LEU A 22 4.43 5.83 -7.12
N ALA A 23 4.08 5.00 -8.12
CA ALA A 23 3.31 5.46 -9.27
C ALA A 23 1.94 5.99 -8.85
N ASN A 24 1.22 5.26 -7.99
CA ASN A 24 -0.08 5.70 -7.50
C ASN A 24 0.03 7.00 -6.70
N GLY A 25 0.96 7.09 -5.75
CA GLY A 25 1.18 8.30 -4.96
C GLY A 25 1.56 9.51 -5.82
N LEU A 26 2.38 9.30 -6.87
CA LEU A 26 2.73 10.35 -7.81
C LEU A 26 1.51 10.82 -8.60
N LEU A 27 0.67 9.91 -9.09
CA LEU A 27 -0.56 10.26 -9.80
C LEU A 27 -1.54 11.01 -8.89
N MET A 28 -1.66 10.63 -7.61
CA MET A 28 -2.50 11.32 -6.63
C MET A 28 -2.03 12.76 -6.36
N VAL A 29 -0.71 12.98 -6.30
CA VAL A 29 -0.15 14.31 -6.03
C VAL A 29 -0.13 15.21 -7.27
N THR A 30 0.12 14.64 -8.46
CA THR A 30 0.27 15.42 -9.70
C THR A 30 -1.04 15.61 -10.46
N PHE A 31 -1.93 14.62 -10.40
CA PHE A 31 -3.24 14.63 -11.08
C PHE A 31 -4.38 14.45 -10.08
N THR A 32 -4.33 15.21 -8.98
CA THR A 32 -5.18 15.04 -7.79
C THR A 32 -6.67 14.93 -8.09
N GLN A 33 -7.22 15.83 -8.91
CA GLN A 33 -8.64 15.82 -9.24
C GLN A 33 -8.98 14.68 -10.20
N GLN A 34 -8.17 14.48 -11.24
CA GLN A 34 -8.39 13.45 -12.26
C GLN A 34 -8.32 12.06 -11.64
N TRP A 35 -7.30 11.79 -10.82
CA TRP A 35 -7.15 10.54 -10.10
C TRP A 35 -8.37 10.23 -9.24
N TYR A 36 -8.87 11.22 -8.49
CA TYR A 36 -10.06 11.06 -7.65
C TYR A 36 -11.30 10.74 -8.48
N LEU A 37 -11.54 11.48 -9.56
CA LEU A 37 -12.70 11.29 -10.42
C LEU A 37 -12.66 9.96 -11.20
N CYS A 38 -11.48 9.39 -11.45
CA CYS A 38 -11.35 8.07 -12.07
C CYS A 38 -11.85 6.92 -11.19
N ILE A 39 -11.80 7.07 -9.86
CA ILE A 39 -12.17 6.01 -8.91
C ILE A 39 -13.47 6.30 -8.14
N ALA A 40 -13.89 7.56 -8.10
CA ALA A 40 -15.08 7.99 -7.40
C ALA A 40 -16.34 7.70 -8.23
N ASN A 41 -17.39 7.24 -7.55
CA ASN A 41 -18.74 7.29 -8.12
C ASN A 41 -19.29 8.73 -8.08
N PRO A 42 -20.40 9.04 -8.80
CA PRO A 42 -20.94 10.40 -8.85
C PRO A 42 -21.30 11.01 -7.49
N LEU A 43 -21.75 10.19 -6.52
CA LEU A 43 -22.07 10.67 -5.16
C LEU A 43 -20.81 11.13 -4.42
N ARG A 44 -19.66 10.46 -4.64
CA ARG A 44 -18.37 10.85 -4.06
C ARG A 44 -17.65 11.93 -4.83
N ALA A 45 -17.85 12.05 -6.14
CA ALA A 45 -17.25 13.13 -6.92
C ALA A 45 -17.51 14.52 -6.30
N ALA A 46 -18.69 14.72 -5.71
CA ALA A 46 -19.08 15.94 -4.99
C ALA A 46 -18.33 16.15 -3.66
N LEU A 47 -17.72 15.12 -3.08
CA LEU A 47 -16.96 15.14 -1.83
C LEU A 47 -15.44 15.30 -2.07
N TYR A 48 -15.06 15.73 -3.27
CA TYR A 48 -13.65 15.93 -3.60
C TYR A 48 -12.97 16.89 -2.62
N SER A 49 -11.83 16.46 -2.10
CA SER A 49 -10.92 17.28 -1.31
C SER A 49 -9.50 17.09 -1.84
N ALA A 50 -8.93 18.15 -2.40
CA ALA A 50 -7.56 18.14 -2.93
C ALA A 50 -6.55 17.76 -1.85
N HIS A 51 -6.67 18.38 -0.67
CA HIS A 51 -5.81 18.12 0.49
C HIS A 51 -5.85 16.65 0.90
N PHE A 52 -7.06 16.06 0.99
CA PHE A 52 -7.20 14.65 1.35
C PHE A 52 -6.49 13.73 0.36
N VAL A 53 -6.67 13.96 -0.95
CA VAL A 53 -6.04 13.14 -1.98
C VAL A 53 -4.53 13.31 -1.96
N THR A 54 -4.00 14.52 -1.76
CA THR A 54 -2.55 14.73 -1.65
C THR A 54 -1.95 14.11 -0.39
N ASP A 55 -2.65 14.16 0.75
CA ASP A 55 -2.20 13.52 1.99
C ASP A 55 -2.06 12.01 1.81
N VAL A 56 -3.10 11.37 1.28
CA VAL A 56 -3.05 9.92 0.98
C VAL A 56 -1.98 9.63 -0.07
N GLY A 57 -1.83 10.48 -1.08
CA GLY A 57 -0.79 10.36 -2.10
C GLY A 57 0.62 10.39 -1.52
N THR A 58 0.91 11.30 -0.60
CA THR A 58 2.21 11.37 0.09
C THR A 58 2.43 10.18 1.02
N ALA A 59 1.38 9.62 1.61
CA ALA A 59 1.47 8.36 2.34
C ALA A 59 1.84 7.19 1.40
N TYR A 60 1.24 7.09 0.21
CA TYR A 60 1.61 6.09 -0.80
C TYR A 60 3.05 6.25 -1.30
N LEU A 61 3.53 7.49 -1.48
CA LEU A 61 4.94 7.76 -1.80
C LEU A 61 5.87 7.28 -0.68
N THR A 62 5.49 7.53 0.58
CA THR A 62 6.24 7.10 1.76
C THR A 62 6.32 5.58 1.84
N ILE A 63 5.20 4.88 1.64
CA ILE A 63 5.15 3.41 1.59
C ILE A 63 6.03 2.89 0.45
N GLY A 64 5.88 3.45 -0.75
CA GLY A 64 6.65 3.04 -1.91
C GLY A 64 8.16 3.19 -1.70
N ALA A 65 8.59 4.30 -1.09
CA ALA A 65 9.97 4.54 -0.71
C ALA A 65 10.47 3.54 0.35
N ALA A 66 9.65 3.25 1.37
CA ALA A 66 9.98 2.27 2.40
C ALA A 66 10.13 0.85 1.83
N LEU A 67 9.26 0.46 0.89
CA LEU A 67 9.31 -0.86 0.24
C LEU A 67 10.47 -0.98 -0.75
N LEU A 68 10.79 0.08 -1.49
CA LEU A 68 12.00 0.13 -2.31
C LEU A 68 13.24 -0.02 -1.43
N TRP A 69 13.28 0.70 -0.30
CA TRP A 69 14.37 0.57 0.66
C TRP A 69 14.46 -0.86 1.22
N ALA A 70 13.33 -1.46 1.58
CA ALA A 70 13.28 -2.86 2.03
C ALA A 70 13.85 -3.82 0.97
N ALA A 71 13.53 -3.62 -0.31
CA ALA A 71 14.06 -4.42 -1.42
C ALA A 71 15.58 -4.29 -1.56
N LEU A 72 16.10 -3.07 -1.42
CA LEU A 72 17.53 -2.77 -1.59
C LEU A 72 18.38 -3.09 -0.35
N ARG A 73 17.76 -3.17 0.83
CA ARG A 73 18.45 -3.37 2.12
C ARG A 73 17.78 -4.48 2.93
N PRO A 74 18.12 -5.76 2.67
CA PRO A 74 17.47 -6.91 3.31
C PRO A 74 17.45 -6.85 4.86
N ALA A 75 18.52 -6.36 5.50
CA ALA A 75 18.58 -6.23 6.96
C ALA A 75 17.58 -5.23 7.58
N ARG A 76 16.99 -4.35 6.78
CA ARG A 76 15.99 -3.38 7.25
C ARG A 76 14.58 -3.71 6.75
N ALA A 77 14.43 -4.82 6.03
CA ALA A 77 13.19 -5.09 5.31
C ALA A 77 12.00 -5.30 6.24
N LEU A 78 12.14 -6.06 7.34
CA LEU A 78 11.02 -6.33 8.25
C LEU A 78 10.39 -5.04 8.82
N PRO A 79 11.12 -4.13 9.50
CA PRO A 79 10.50 -2.93 10.05
C PRO A 79 9.90 -2.01 8.98
N LEU A 80 10.52 -1.91 7.80
CA LEU A 80 10.00 -1.12 6.68
C LEU A 80 8.69 -1.69 6.12
N VAL A 81 8.63 -3.01 5.90
CA VAL A 81 7.41 -3.70 5.46
C VAL A 81 6.33 -3.64 6.54
N ALA A 82 6.70 -3.74 7.83
CA ALA A 82 5.75 -3.64 8.93
C ALA A 82 5.07 -2.26 8.98
N MET A 83 5.81 -1.17 8.74
CA MET A 83 5.23 0.18 8.67
C MET A 83 4.30 0.34 7.45
N ALA A 84 4.71 -0.18 6.28
CA ALA A 84 3.86 -0.20 5.10
C ALA A 84 2.55 -0.99 5.33
N LEU A 85 2.66 -2.14 6.00
CA LEU A 85 1.51 -2.96 6.39
C LEU A 85 0.61 -2.22 7.39
N LEU A 86 1.19 -1.56 8.40
CA LEU A 86 0.43 -0.82 9.42
C LEU A 86 -0.44 0.26 8.78
N PHE A 87 0.14 1.11 7.93
CA PHE A 87 -0.64 2.11 7.21
C PHE A 87 -1.73 1.45 6.35
N SER A 88 -1.36 0.42 5.57
CA SER A 88 -2.30 -0.21 4.63
C SER A 88 -3.47 -0.87 5.36
N ALA A 89 -3.22 -1.49 6.52
CA ALA A 89 -4.25 -2.09 7.36
C ALA A 89 -5.16 -1.03 7.99
N LEU A 90 -4.61 0.04 8.56
CA LEU A 90 -5.39 1.15 9.11
C LEU A 90 -6.24 1.83 8.02
N HIS A 91 -5.68 2.01 6.83
CA HIS A 91 -6.41 2.52 5.67
C HIS A 91 -7.55 1.58 5.24
N ALA A 92 -7.32 0.26 5.22
CA ALA A 92 -8.36 -0.71 4.93
C ALA A 92 -9.50 -0.70 5.97
N VAL A 93 -9.20 -0.43 7.25
CA VAL A 93 -10.23 -0.27 8.30
C VAL A 93 -11.17 0.90 7.99
N HIS A 94 -10.67 2.02 7.45
CA HIS A 94 -11.54 3.12 7.03
C HIS A 94 -12.53 2.67 5.96
N HIS A 95 -12.11 1.79 5.04
CA HIS A 95 -13.01 1.24 4.03
C HIS A 95 -14.07 0.32 4.63
N VAL A 96 -13.73 -0.51 5.63
CA VAL A 96 -14.75 -1.28 6.37
C VAL A 96 -15.78 -0.35 7.01
N GLY A 97 -15.33 0.76 7.62
CA GLY A 97 -16.23 1.78 8.18
C GLY A 97 -17.18 2.37 7.13
N GLU A 98 -16.72 2.57 5.89
CA GLU A 98 -17.57 3.02 4.79
C GLU A 98 -18.66 2.02 4.43
N TYR A 99 -18.34 0.72 4.37
CA TYR A 99 -19.33 -0.34 4.13
C TYR A 99 -20.39 -0.38 5.23
N LEU A 100 -19.95 -0.33 6.48
CA LEU A 100 -20.84 -0.42 7.64
C LEU A 100 -21.70 0.84 7.82
N GLY A 101 -21.19 2.02 7.44
CA GLY A 101 -21.88 3.30 7.62
C GLY A 101 -22.81 3.70 6.48
N PHE A 102 -22.53 3.31 5.23
CA PHE A 102 -23.28 3.76 4.05
C PHE A 102 -24.06 2.66 3.32
N GLY A 103 -23.93 1.39 3.73
CA GLY A 103 -24.77 0.28 3.24
C GLY A 103 -24.51 -0.21 1.80
N MET A 104 -23.60 0.42 1.04
CA MET A 104 -23.21 -0.02 -0.32
C MET A 104 -21.73 0.24 -0.64
N PRO A 105 -21.09 -0.57 -1.53
CA PRO A 105 -19.76 -0.30 -2.06
C PRO A 105 -19.73 1.07 -2.73
N THR A 106 -18.93 1.98 -2.18
CA THR A 106 -18.80 3.34 -2.72
C THR A 106 -17.85 3.42 -3.92
N ARG A 107 -17.27 2.28 -4.31
CA ARG A 107 -16.44 2.05 -5.49
C ARG A 107 -16.65 0.63 -6.01
N SER A 108 -16.12 0.35 -7.21
CA SER A 108 -16.12 -1.01 -7.76
C SER A 108 -15.46 -2.00 -6.79
N VAL A 109 -16.11 -3.16 -6.59
CA VAL A 109 -15.58 -4.28 -5.80
C VAL A 109 -14.20 -4.73 -6.30
N LEU A 110 -13.91 -4.57 -7.59
CA LEU A 110 -12.57 -4.90 -8.11
C LEU A 110 -11.51 -3.92 -7.60
N ILE A 111 -11.82 -2.63 -7.52
CA ILE A 111 -10.90 -1.62 -6.99
C ILE A 111 -10.67 -1.84 -5.48
N GLU A 112 -11.70 -2.28 -4.75
CA GLU A 112 -11.57 -2.70 -3.35
C GLU A 112 -10.58 -3.85 -3.20
N ILE A 113 -10.83 -4.95 -3.92
CA ILE A 113 -10.06 -6.18 -3.79
C ILE A 113 -8.61 -5.94 -4.22
N PHE A 114 -8.39 -5.33 -5.39
CA PHE A 114 -7.03 -5.18 -5.93
C PHE A 114 -6.32 -3.93 -5.47
N GLY A 115 -7.05 -2.86 -5.17
CA GLY A 115 -6.46 -1.57 -4.77
C GLY A 115 -6.18 -1.46 -3.28
N ILE A 116 -6.90 -2.20 -2.42
CA ILE A 116 -6.78 -2.09 -0.96
C ILE A 116 -6.45 -3.45 -0.32
N TRP A 117 -7.31 -4.44 -0.48
CA TRP A 117 -7.19 -5.70 0.26
C TRP A 117 -6.03 -6.58 -0.23
N GLY A 118 -5.79 -6.61 -1.54
CA GLY A 118 -4.66 -7.29 -2.16
C GLY A 118 -3.30 -6.79 -1.64
N PRO A 119 -3.02 -5.47 -1.69
CA PRO A 119 -1.85 -4.87 -1.06
C PRO A 119 -1.66 -5.26 0.41
N VAL A 120 -2.73 -5.22 1.21
CA VAL A 120 -2.68 -5.62 2.63
C VAL A 120 -2.27 -7.09 2.77
N ALA A 121 -2.87 -7.99 1.98
CA ALA A 121 -2.55 -9.41 2.03
C ALA A 121 -1.10 -9.70 1.62
N ILE A 122 -0.61 -9.04 0.56
CA ILE A 122 0.78 -9.18 0.09
C ILE A 122 1.75 -8.67 1.16
N LEU A 123 1.49 -7.51 1.76
CA LEU A 123 2.34 -6.93 2.80
C LEU A 123 2.33 -7.78 4.08
N ALA A 124 1.18 -8.34 4.46
CA ALA A 124 1.07 -9.26 5.59
C ALA A 124 1.89 -10.53 5.35
N TRP A 125 1.79 -11.11 4.15
CA TRP A 125 2.60 -12.26 3.76
C TRP A 125 4.09 -11.94 3.80
N LEU A 126 4.52 -10.81 3.21
CA LEU A 126 5.92 -10.36 3.23
C LEU A 126 6.44 -10.18 4.66
N ALA A 127 5.66 -9.57 5.54
CA ALA A 127 6.05 -9.37 6.95
C ALA A 127 6.23 -10.71 7.68
N LEU A 128 5.31 -11.66 7.48
CA LEU A 128 5.40 -13.00 8.08
C LEU A 128 6.59 -13.79 7.54
N ASP A 129 6.83 -13.74 6.23
CA ASP A 129 7.94 -14.41 5.55
C ASP A 129 9.29 -13.84 6.03
N LEU A 130 9.41 -12.52 6.13
CA LEU A 130 10.59 -11.84 6.67
C LEU A 130 10.85 -12.22 8.13
N ARG A 131 9.81 -12.21 8.98
CA ARG A 131 9.92 -12.59 10.39
C ARG A 131 10.37 -14.04 10.57
N ARG A 132 9.88 -14.97 9.75
CA ARG A 132 10.32 -16.37 9.75
C ARG A 132 11.79 -16.49 9.35
N ALA A 133 12.21 -15.73 8.34
CA ALA A 133 13.59 -15.73 7.88
C ALA A 133 14.58 -15.12 8.89
N GLU A 134 14.16 -14.12 9.68
CA GLU A 134 14.94 -13.60 10.80
C GLU A 134 15.02 -14.62 11.95
N ALA A 135 13.92 -15.29 12.30
CA ALA A 135 13.89 -16.28 13.38
C ALA A 135 14.69 -17.57 13.07
N ALA A 136 14.90 -17.88 11.79
CA ALA A 136 15.69 -19.02 11.34
C ALA A 136 17.20 -18.73 11.25
N GLN A 137 17.62 -17.48 11.45
CA GLN A 137 19.03 -17.13 11.54
C GLN A 137 19.54 -17.44 12.95
N PRO A 138 20.59 -18.28 13.10
CA PRO A 138 21.14 -18.65 14.39
C PRO A 138 21.88 -17.52 15.10
#